data_AF-A4JVM0-F1
#
_entry.id   AF-A4JVM0-F1
#
_cell.length_a   1.000
_cell.length_b   1.000
_cell.length_c   1.000
_cell.angle_alpha   90.00
_cell.angle_beta   90.00
_cell.angle_gamma   90.00
#
_symmetry.space_group_name_H-M   'P 1'
#
loop_
_entity.id
_entity.type
_entity.pdbx_description
1 polymer ?
#
loop_
_entity_poly.entity_id
_entity_poly.type
_entity_poly.pdbx_seq_one_letter_code
_entity_poly.pdbx_strand_id
1 'polypeptide(L)'
;MVDARVDRSTLRLLMKVVEYRDICEAVRRSSIDYHACINDAERGVWLQCARARLRESAEAECARATNVDRERMNLATRALRVLIADVEVGDALASAVKSSAATVGGRESLASKYNRSPGRAVRLRRAARSAMRRGYF
;
A
#
# COMPACT_ATOMS: atom_id res chain seq x y z
N MET A 1 31.96 -46.10 -0.21
CA MET A 1 32.39 -44.87 0.48
C MET A 1 32.37 -43.75 -0.55
N VAL A 2 31.29 -42.98 -0.61
CA VAL A 2 31.15 -41.88 -1.58
C VAL A 2 31.64 -40.61 -0.89
N ASP A 3 32.74 -40.05 -1.40
CA ASP A 3 33.39 -38.84 -0.91
C ASP A 3 32.42 -37.65 -0.93
N ALA A 4 31.96 -37.25 0.25
CA ALA A 4 31.25 -36.01 0.48
C ALA A 4 32.24 -34.83 0.47
N ARG A 5 32.84 -34.54 -0.68
CA ARG A 5 33.47 -33.23 -0.92
C ARG A 5 32.35 -32.22 -1.20
N VAL A 6 31.67 -31.80 -0.13
CA VAL A 6 30.88 -30.58 -0.16
C VAL A 6 31.84 -29.44 -0.50
N ASP A 7 31.71 -28.94 -1.72
CA ASP A 7 32.55 -27.90 -2.29
C ASP A 7 32.51 -26.66 -1.36
N ARG A 8 33.67 -26.20 -0.87
CA ARG A 8 33.73 -25.01 0.02
C ARG A 8 33.22 -23.75 -0.68
N SER A 9 33.13 -23.80 -2.01
CA SER A 9 32.60 -22.75 -2.89
C SER A 9 31.08 -22.58 -2.74
N THR A 10 30.33 -23.67 -2.60
CA THR A 10 28.87 -23.62 -2.33
C THR A 10 28.56 -23.23 -0.89
N LEU A 11 29.45 -23.55 0.06
CA LEU A 11 29.33 -23.07 1.45
C LEU A 11 29.55 -21.55 1.60
N ARG A 12 30.23 -20.91 0.64
CA ARG A 12 30.45 -19.44 0.61
C ARG A 12 29.23 -18.64 0.12
N LEU A 13 28.27 -19.30 -0.52
CA LEU A 13 27.02 -18.69 -1.00
C LEU A 13 25.84 -18.90 -0.02
N LEU A 14 26.03 -19.69 1.03
CA LEU A 14 25.00 -19.90 2.05
C LEU A 14 25.05 -18.76 3.06
N MET A 15 23.94 -18.03 3.15
CA MET A 15 23.75 -16.95 4.11
C MET A 15 24.04 -17.43 5.54
N LYS A 16 24.63 -16.55 6.36
CA LYS A 16 24.90 -16.90 7.76
C LYS A 16 23.59 -17.02 8.54
N VAL A 17 23.59 -17.87 9.57
CA VAL A 17 22.40 -18.03 10.45
C VAL A 17 22.00 -16.72 11.12
N VAL A 18 22.96 -15.87 11.44
CA VAL A 18 22.70 -14.55 12.05
C VAL A 18 21.94 -13.67 11.05
N GLU A 19 22.42 -13.56 9.82
CA GLU A 19 21.76 -12.81 8.74
C GLU A 19 20.34 -13.36 8.46
N TYR A 20 20.16 -14.69 8.48
CA TYR A 20 18.83 -15.31 8.36
C TYR A 20 17.88 -14.87 9.48
N ARG A 21 18.37 -14.82 10.72
CA ARG A 21 17.59 -14.38 11.89
C ARG A 21 17.29 -12.89 11.84
N ASP A 22 18.23 -12.09 11.35
CA ASP A 22 18.04 -10.64 11.18
C ASP A 22 16.94 -10.36 10.14
N ILE A 23 16.93 -11.10 9.02
CA ILE A 23 15.83 -11.02 8.04
C ILE A 23 14.51 -11.45 8.68
N CYS A 24 14.49 -12.54 9.46
CA CYS A 24 13.29 -12.98 10.16
C CYS A 24 12.77 -11.91 11.12
N GLU A 25 13.66 -11.23 11.83
CA GLU A 25 13.29 -10.14 12.73
C GLU A 25 12.79 -8.91 11.96
N ALA A 26 13.42 -8.56 10.84
CA ALA A 26 12.98 -7.47 9.97
C ALA A 26 11.57 -7.72 9.41
N VAL A 27 11.26 -8.95 8.97
CA VAL A 27 9.91 -9.34 8.54
C VAL A 27 8.92 -9.20 9.69
N ARG A 28 9.27 -9.70 10.88
CA ARG A 28 8.41 -9.58 12.08
C ARG A 28 8.16 -8.12 12.47
N ARG A 29 9.20 -7.29 12.40
CA ARG A 29 9.12 -5.85 12.72
C ARG A 29 8.22 -5.12 11.74
N SER A 30 8.23 -5.50 10.46
CA SER A 30 7.31 -4.96 9.45
C SER A 30 5.83 -5.11 9.87
N SER A 31 5.46 -6.20 10.56
CA SER A 31 4.09 -6.37 11.08
C SER A 31 3.78 -5.40 12.24
N ILE A 32 4.78 -5.02 13.04
CA ILE A 32 4.61 -4.02 14.10
C ILE A 32 4.45 -2.63 13.48
N ASP A 33 5.29 -2.30 12.49
CA ASP A 33 5.27 -1.01 11.79
C ASP A 33 3.92 -0.76 11.09
N TYR A 34 3.23 -1.82 10.65
CA TYR A 34 1.86 -1.72 10.13
C TYR A 34 0.90 -1.08 11.13
N HIS A 35 0.94 -1.51 12.39
CA HIS A 35 0.06 -1.01 13.43
C HIS A 35 0.43 0.42 13.89
N ALA A 36 1.63 0.88 13.55
CA ALA A 36 2.05 2.27 13.79
C ALA A 36 1.59 3.24 12.70
N CYS A 37 1.11 2.74 11.54
CA CYS A 37 0.62 3.58 10.45
C CYS A 37 -0.73 4.24 10.81
N ILE A 38 -0.79 5.56 10.67
CA ILE A 38 -1.94 6.38 11.09
C ILE A 38 -2.87 6.68 9.90
N ASN A 39 -2.30 6.78 8.69
CA ASN A 39 -3.04 7.17 7.48
C ASN A 39 -2.72 6.27 6.27
N ASP A 40 -3.51 6.43 5.20
CA ASP A 40 -3.40 5.61 3.99
C ASP A 40 -2.10 5.86 3.22
N ALA A 41 -1.53 7.07 3.30
CA ALA A 41 -0.25 7.37 2.66
C ALA A 41 0.91 6.61 3.32
N GLU A 42 0.93 6.56 4.66
CA GLU A 42 1.88 5.75 5.44
C GLU A 42 1.69 4.26 5.18
N ARG A 43 0.43 3.78 5.12
CA ARG A 43 0.16 2.38 4.73
C ARG A 43 0.67 2.07 3.31
N GLY A 44 0.58 3.02 2.38
CA GLY A 44 1.14 2.88 1.03
C GLY A 44 2.66 2.74 1.01
N VAL A 45 3.38 3.55 1.81
CA VAL A 45 4.84 3.43 1.98
C VAL A 45 5.19 2.10 2.66
N TRP A 46 4.48 1.76 3.73
CA TRP A 46 4.64 0.49 4.43
C TRP A 46 4.45 -0.70 3.49
N LEU A 47 3.44 -0.69 2.62
CA LEU A 47 3.15 -1.77 1.67
C LEU A 47 4.33 -2.03 0.73
N GLN A 48 5.00 -0.98 0.25
CA GLN A 48 6.19 -1.10 -0.59
C GLN A 48 7.35 -1.75 0.18
N CYS A 49 7.60 -1.30 1.41
CA CYS A 49 8.61 -1.87 2.29
C CYS A 49 8.31 -3.34 2.63
N ALA A 50 7.07 -3.65 3.00
CA ALA A 50 6.61 -4.99 3.35
C ALA A 50 6.79 -5.99 2.19
N ARG A 51 6.47 -5.57 0.95
CA ARG A 51 6.71 -6.38 -0.25
C ARG A 51 8.20 -6.60 -0.53
N ALA A 52 9.06 -5.62 -0.25
CA ALA A 52 10.51 -5.81 -0.35
C ALA A 52 11.01 -6.84 0.67
N ARG A 53 10.55 -6.75 1.93
CA ARG A 53 10.88 -7.72 2.99
C ARG A 53 10.41 -9.12 2.68
N LEU A 54 9.23 -9.29 2.09
CA LEU A 54 8.77 -10.61 1.65
C LEU A 54 9.66 -11.22 0.57
N ARG A 55 10.13 -10.42 -0.40
CA ARG A 55 11.07 -10.88 -1.43
C ARG A 55 12.40 -11.30 -0.82
N GLU A 56 12.97 -10.45 0.03
CA GLU A 56 14.20 -10.73 0.77
C GLU A 56 14.10 -12.03 1.59
N SER A 57 12.96 -12.25 2.27
CA SER A 57 12.72 -13.49 3.01
C SER A 57 12.51 -14.74 2.14
N ALA A 58 12.06 -14.57 0.90
CA ALA A 58 11.85 -15.68 -0.03
C ALA A 58 13.17 -16.15 -0.65
N GLU A 59 14.11 -15.22 -0.83
CA GLU A 59 15.47 -15.49 -1.32
C GLU A 59 16.42 -15.95 -0.18
N ALA A 60 16.02 -15.77 1.08
CA ALA A 60 16.77 -16.14 2.26
C ALA A 60 16.84 -17.67 2.46
N GLU A 61 17.93 -18.30 2.01
CA GLU A 61 18.22 -19.70 2.29
C GLU A 61 19.45 -19.85 3.21
N CYS A 62 19.30 -20.60 4.30
CA CYS A 62 20.39 -20.88 5.25
C CYS A 62 20.40 -22.36 5.64
N ALA A 63 21.41 -23.10 5.16
CA ALA A 63 21.56 -24.53 5.44
C ALA A 63 21.73 -24.83 6.95
N ARG A 64 22.29 -23.89 7.70
CA ARG A 64 22.54 -24.02 9.15
C ARG A 64 21.36 -23.55 10.02
N ALA A 65 20.27 -23.05 9.42
CA ALA A 65 19.09 -22.60 10.18
C ALA A 65 18.35 -23.81 10.77
N THR A 66 18.02 -23.72 12.05
CA THR A 66 17.29 -24.78 12.75
C THR A 66 15.83 -24.85 12.29
N ASN A 67 15.13 -25.95 12.57
CA ASN A 67 13.69 -26.06 12.27
C ASN A 67 12.89 -24.94 12.96
N VAL A 68 13.27 -24.56 14.19
CA VAL A 68 12.64 -23.46 14.93
C VAL A 68 12.85 -22.12 14.22
N ASP A 69 14.04 -21.86 13.66
CA ASP A 69 14.31 -20.63 12.89
C ASP A 69 13.43 -20.57 11.63
N ARG A 70 13.28 -21.70 10.93
CA ARG A 70 12.44 -21.82 9.73
C ARG A 70 10.96 -21.64 10.04
N GLU A 71 10.47 -22.24 11.13
CA GLU A 71 9.10 -22.06 11.60
C GLU A 71 8.82 -20.60 11.97
N ARG A 72 9.75 -19.93 12.65
CA ARG A 72 9.63 -18.49 12.97
C ARG A 72 9.54 -17.64 11.70
N MET A 73 10.39 -17.91 10.71
CA MET A 73 10.32 -17.22 9.42
C MET A 73 8.99 -17.46 8.72
N ASN A 74 8.50 -18.71 8.71
CA ASN A 74 7.21 -19.07 8.10
C ASN A 74 6.04 -18.36 8.79
N LEU A 75 6.03 -18.30 10.12
CA LEU A 75 5.00 -17.58 10.88
C LEU A 75 5.06 -16.07 10.61
N ALA A 76 6.24 -15.48 10.62
CA ALA A 76 6.42 -14.04 10.35
C ALA A 76 5.98 -13.66 8.93
N THR A 77 6.39 -14.44 7.92
CA THR A 77 5.99 -14.22 6.52
C THR A 77 4.50 -14.43 6.30
N ARG A 78 3.89 -15.42 6.96
CA ARG A 78 2.44 -15.64 6.90
C ARG A 78 1.66 -14.47 7.50
N ALA A 79 2.07 -14.00 8.68
CA ALA A 79 1.46 -12.85 9.32
C ALA A 79 1.55 -11.59 8.43
N LEU A 80 2.72 -11.32 7.87
CA LEU A 80 2.92 -10.17 6.98
C LEU A 80 2.06 -10.25 5.71
N ARG A 81 1.91 -11.43 5.12
CA ARG A 81 1.04 -11.65 3.94
C ARG A 81 -0.43 -11.35 4.22
N VAL A 82 -0.94 -11.71 5.41
CA VAL A 82 -2.32 -11.39 5.80
C VAL A 82 -2.52 -9.88 5.84
N LEU A 83 -1.61 -9.15 6.49
CA LEU A 83 -1.71 -7.69 6.58
C LEU A 83 -1.62 -7.00 5.21
N ILE A 84 -0.77 -7.50 4.32
CA ILE A 84 -0.67 -6.99 2.94
C ILE A 84 -2.01 -7.18 2.21
N ALA A 85 -2.60 -8.37 2.32
CA ALA A 85 -3.88 -8.66 1.68
C ALA A 85 -5.00 -7.75 2.22
N ASP A 86 -5.02 -7.48 3.53
CA ASP A 86 -6.00 -6.57 4.15
C ASP A 86 -5.92 -5.15 3.56
N VAL A 87 -4.71 -4.62 3.39
CA VAL A 87 -4.50 -3.29 2.77
C VAL A 87 -4.93 -3.30 1.30
N GLU A 88 -4.55 -4.33 0.54
CA GLU A 88 -4.90 -4.44 -0.88
C GLU A 88 -6.41 -4.54 -1.11
N VAL A 89 -7.12 -5.27 -0.24
CA VAL A 89 -8.59 -5.34 -0.26
C VAL A 89 -9.20 -3.97 0.07
N GLY A 90 -8.66 -3.27 1.07
CA GLY A 90 -9.07 -1.91 1.42
C GLY A 90 -8.92 -0.93 0.25
N ASP A 91 -7.77 -0.96 -0.42
CA ASP A 91 -7.47 -0.12 -1.59
C ASP A 91 -8.39 -0.44 -2.77
N ALA A 92 -8.65 -1.73 -3.02
CA ALA A 92 -9.57 -2.18 -4.07
C ALA A 92 -11.01 -1.68 -3.80
N LEU A 93 -11.48 -1.77 -2.56
CA LEU A 93 -12.79 -1.27 -2.16
C LEU A 93 -12.89 0.25 -2.32
N ALA A 94 -11.87 0.99 -1.87
CA ALA A 94 -11.82 2.44 -2.00
C ALA A 94 -11.84 2.89 -3.48
N SER A 95 -11.12 2.18 -4.34
CA SER A 95 -11.12 2.40 -5.79
C SER A 95 -12.48 2.11 -6.43
N ALA A 96 -13.13 1.01 -6.02
CA ALA A 96 -14.48 0.66 -6.49
C ALA A 96 -15.53 1.71 -6.11
N VAL A 97 -15.45 2.26 -4.88
CA VAL A 97 -16.34 3.35 -4.44
C VAL A 97 -16.12 4.62 -5.25
N LYS A 98 -14.85 5.02 -5.50
CA LYS A 98 -14.53 6.19 -6.35
C LYS A 98 -15.06 6.00 -7.78
N SER A 99 -14.90 4.81 -8.34
CA SER A 99 -15.38 4.45 -9.69
C SER A 99 -16.91 4.46 -9.77
N SER A 100 -17.57 4.00 -8.71
CA SER A 100 -19.03 4.05 -8.59
C SER A 100 -19.53 5.49 -8.42
N ALA A 101 -18.84 6.32 -7.64
CA ALA A 101 -19.13 7.75 -7.52
C ALA A 101 -18.91 8.50 -8.84
N ALA A 102 -17.89 8.13 -9.64
CA ALA A 102 -17.69 8.67 -10.98
C ALA A 102 -18.80 8.25 -11.95
N THR A 103 -19.27 6.99 -11.87
CA THR A 103 -20.40 6.49 -12.66
C THR A 103 -21.71 7.18 -12.28
N VAL A 104 -21.94 7.45 -10.99
CA VAL A 104 -23.09 8.24 -10.51
C VAL A 104 -22.92 9.74 -10.85
N GLY A 105 -21.68 10.24 -10.90
CA GLY A 105 -21.30 11.59 -11.35
C GLY A 105 -21.40 11.82 -12.86
N GLY A 106 -21.69 10.77 -13.64
CA GLY A 106 -22.17 10.89 -15.03
C GLY A 106 -23.54 11.59 -15.12
N ARG A 107 -24.26 11.74 -14.01
CA ARG A 107 -25.29 12.78 -13.87
C ARG A 107 -24.61 14.07 -13.46
N GLU A 108 -24.45 14.99 -14.41
CA GLU A 108 -24.12 16.39 -14.12
C GLU A 108 -24.89 16.85 -12.87
N SER A 109 -24.18 17.35 -11.86
CA SER A 109 -24.86 17.91 -10.69
C SER A 109 -25.86 18.96 -11.17
N LEU A 110 -27.04 19.04 -10.53
CA LEU A 110 -28.04 20.05 -10.90
C LEU A 110 -27.40 21.45 -10.98
N ALA A 111 -26.48 21.76 -10.06
CA ALA A 111 -25.69 22.99 -10.07
C ALA A 111 -24.86 23.19 -11.35
N SER A 112 -24.20 22.14 -11.87
CA SER A 112 -23.46 22.19 -13.14
C SER A 112 -24.39 22.44 -14.33
N LYS A 113 -25.55 21.75 -14.37
CA LYS A 113 -26.60 21.96 -15.38
C LYS A 113 -27.18 23.38 -15.32
N TYR A 114 -27.36 23.91 -14.11
CA TYR A 114 -27.84 25.26 -13.83
C TYR A 114 -26.87 26.37 -14.26
N ASN A 115 -25.57 26.08 -14.34
CA ASN A 115 -24.51 27.03 -14.72
C ASN A 115 -24.16 27.00 -16.22
N ARG A 116 -24.64 26.00 -16.96
CA ARG A 116 -24.30 25.78 -18.37
C ARG A 116 -25.02 26.72 -19.34
N SER A 117 -26.10 27.39 -18.92
CA SER A 117 -26.93 28.20 -19.83
C SER A 117 -26.33 29.60 -20.07
N PRO A 118 -26.02 29.99 -21.33
CA PRO A 118 -25.48 31.31 -21.66
C PRO A 118 -26.40 32.44 -21.22
N GLY A 119 -27.72 32.25 -21.36
CA GLY A 119 -28.72 33.24 -20.97
C GLY A 119 -28.74 33.52 -19.46
N ARG A 120 -28.49 32.52 -18.61
CA ARG A 120 -28.45 32.72 -17.15
C ARG A 120 -27.16 33.38 -16.70
N ALA A 121 -26.02 33.06 -17.30
CA ALA A 121 -24.76 33.76 -17.04
C ALA A 121 -24.86 35.27 -17.33
N VAL A 122 -25.56 35.65 -18.41
CA VAL A 122 -25.85 37.06 -18.72
C VAL A 122 -26.75 37.69 -17.66
N ARG A 123 -27.81 37.00 -17.21
CA ARG A 123 -28.72 37.49 -16.15
C ARG A 123 -27.99 37.68 -14.82
N LEU A 124 -27.15 36.73 -14.41
CA LEU A 124 -26.34 36.82 -13.19
C LEU A 124 -25.33 37.96 -13.28
N ARG A 125 -24.63 38.13 -14.40
CA ARG A 125 -23.73 39.28 -14.63
C ARG A 125 -24.46 40.62 -14.62
N ARG A 126 -25.70 40.67 -15.12
CA ARG A 126 -26.52 41.90 -15.08
C ARG A 126 -27.00 42.19 -13.66
N ALA A 127 -27.44 41.16 -12.93
CA ALA A 127 -27.84 41.28 -11.54
C ALA A 127 -26.67 41.73 -10.65
N ALA A 128 -25.49 41.11 -10.80
CA ALA A 128 -24.28 41.49 -10.08
C ALA A 128 -23.88 42.95 -10.34
N ARG A 129 -23.88 43.40 -11.60
CA ARG A 129 -23.60 44.81 -11.95
C ARG A 129 -24.64 45.78 -11.39
N SER A 130 -25.92 45.39 -11.39
CA SER A 130 -26.98 46.20 -10.79
C SER A 130 -26.83 46.29 -9.27
N ALA A 131 -26.40 45.21 -8.62
CA ALA A 131 -26.21 45.17 -7.18
C ALA A 131 -25.01 46.03 -6.74
N MET A 132 -23.89 45.96 -7.47
CA MET A 132 -22.73 46.84 -7.27
C MET A 132 -23.08 48.33 -7.45
N ARG A 133 -23.88 48.67 -8.47
CA ARG A 133 -24.36 50.05 -8.66
C ARG A 133 -25.27 50.56 -7.55
N ARG A 134 -25.97 49.66 -6.87
CA ARG A 134 -26.87 49.98 -5.76
C ARG A 134 -26.19 49.85 -4.39
N GLY A 135 -24.89 49.54 -4.34
CA GLY A 135 -24.11 49.47 -3.10
C GLY A 135 -24.47 48.29 -2.20
N TYR A 136 -25.00 47.20 -2.74
CA TYR A 136 -25.28 45.98 -1.96
C TYR A 136 -24.04 45.12 -1.69
N PHE A 137 -22.86 45.57 -2.13
CA PHE A 137 -21.55 44.94 -1.98
C PHE A 137 -20.51 45.99 -1.60
#